data_AF-H3AUK9-F1
#
_entry.id   AF-H3AUK9-F1
#
_cell.length_a   1.000
_cell.length_b   1.000
_cell.length_c   1.000
_cell.angle_alpha   90.00
_cell.angle_beta   90.00
_cell.angle_gamma   90.00
#
_symmetry.space_group_name_H-M   'P 1'
#
loop_
_entity.id
_entity.type
_entity.pdbx_description
1 polymer ?
#
loop_
_entity_poly.entity_id
_entity_poly.type
_entity_poly.pdbx_seq_one_letter_code
_entity_poly.pdbx_strand_id
1 'polypeptide(L)'
;DTEPERHALIEKVYPSLYRFCKEKGYEFRMFDLRWGVKDGVSNSNNLMALHLETLKQCQESEGLNFVVIIVSFYRTVLLDRFQSNAPKSAVEYEKDTGLLCQWYKLDENSIPGVYRLQPVRSVSITHLRSPFNLYFCIDYLSDVWKIFFQLQSLYFCTRCGKKKKIFQYKVDTEYRVAVLQREVDQGLTQDPPEEHCYWFKRNITDIKYNLSSEKAFEYIDILPRQPEINQERYAAHQIFINNTLAKKLRYTNICEYTVCWGRNGIDPLVNRSHSYYIEQVCSDFQKAVLNQLNKSVLLKRKEAFQNYIKQEILEHFIFCLSRAKSFMGRQPVLLDLKDRVWFSNRKVIVVHGETGSGKSTIIAKAALLANGWIPGSQIVVRFVGVTGESRNIRLLLQSLCFQIAEIYDVPANFSEDFHELLNEFISLLEFATENKPLMLWLDGLDELSVDYGTNILWLPSELP
;
A
#
# COMPACT_ATOMS: atom_id res chain seq x y z
N ASP A 1 14.86 6.15 20.51
CA ASP A 1 13.96 7.32 20.69
C ASP A 1 12.48 6.94 20.65
N THR A 2 12.10 5.89 19.93
CA THR A 2 10.70 5.40 19.82
C THR A 2 10.43 4.11 20.60
N GLU A 3 11.32 3.73 21.53
CA GLU A 3 11.13 2.52 22.36
C GLU A 3 9.77 2.47 23.06
N PRO A 4 9.28 3.56 23.71
CA PRO A 4 8.02 3.48 24.45
C PRO A 4 6.83 3.15 23.56
N GLU A 5 6.77 3.74 22.37
CA GLU A 5 5.71 3.47 21.39
C GLU A 5 5.82 2.04 20.85
N ARG A 6 7.01 1.63 20.40
CA ARG A 6 7.23 0.29 19.81
C ARG A 6 6.90 -0.83 20.80
N HIS A 7 7.36 -0.72 22.04
CA HIS A 7 7.03 -1.69 23.08
C HIS A 7 5.52 -1.76 23.35
N ALA A 8 4.86 -0.61 23.47
CA ALA A 8 3.42 -0.57 23.71
C ALA A 8 2.60 -1.18 22.57
N LEU A 9 2.99 -0.95 21.30
CA LEU A 9 2.33 -1.56 20.14
C LEU A 9 2.46 -3.09 20.14
N ILE A 10 3.66 -3.62 20.43
CA ILE A 10 3.91 -5.06 20.52
C ILE A 10 3.16 -5.69 21.70
N GLU A 11 3.18 -5.05 22.86
CA GLU A 11 2.60 -5.61 24.09
C GLU A 11 1.07 -5.51 24.10
N LYS A 12 0.52 -4.35 23.74
CA LYS A 12 -0.91 -4.04 23.90
C LYS A 12 -1.73 -4.28 22.63
N VAL A 13 -1.19 -3.93 21.45
CA VAL A 13 -1.98 -3.89 20.21
C VAL A 13 -1.87 -5.19 19.41
N TYR A 14 -0.65 -5.72 19.26
CA TYR A 14 -0.41 -6.95 18.47
C TYR A 14 -1.30 -8.13 18.88
N PRO A 15 -1.48 -8.47 20.18
CA PRO A 15 -2.32 -9.61 20.57
C PRO A 15 -3.77 -9.45 20.14
N SER A 16 -4.31 -8.22 20.18
CA SER A 16 -5.68 -7.93 19.77
C SER A 16 -5.86 -8.08 18.26
N LEU A 17 -4.93 -7.54 17.47
CA LEU A 17 -4.97 -7.65 16.01
C LEU A 17 -4.78 -9.09 15.55
N TYR A 18 -3.85 -9.82 16.17
CA TYR A 18 -3.61 -11.22 15.87
C TYR A 18 -4.85 -12.09 16.10
N ARG A 19 -5.56 -11.91 17.23
CA ARG A 19 -6.83 -12.62 17.49
C ARG A 19 -7.89 -12.31 16.45
N PHE A 20 -8.10 -11.01 16.16
CA PHE A 20 -9.09 -10.57 15.15
C PHE A 20 -8.82 -11.20 13.77
N CYS A 21 -7.57 -11.18 13.31
CA CYS A 21 -7.19 -11.78 12.03
C CYS A 21 -7.37 -13.30 12.04
N LYS A 22 -6.95 -13.97 13.13
CA LYS A 22 -7.05 -15.42 13.28
C LYS A 22 -8.49 -15.91 13.28
N GLU A 23 -9.41 -15.21 13.95
CA GLU A 23 -10.85 -15.50 13.93
C GLU A 23 -11.45 -15.42 12.53
N LYS A 24 -10.89 -14.58 11.66
CA LYS A 24 -11.28 -14.45 10.25
C LYS A 24 -10.48 -15.35 9.29
N GLY A 25 -9.61 -16.22 9.80
CA GLY A 25 -8.80 -17.14 9.01
C GLY A 25 -7.55 -16.54 8.36
N TYR A 26 -7.11 -15.35 8.79
CA TYR A 26 -5.91 -14.69 8.28
C TYR A 26 -4.72 -14.87 9.23
N GLU A 27 -3.52 -15.00 8.65
CA GLU A 27 -2.26 -14.91 9.39
C GLU A 27 -1.81 -13.45 9.49
N PHE A 28 -1.59 -12.95 10.71
CA PHE A 28 -1.12 -11.58 10.96
C PHE A 28 0.28 -11.57 11.58
N ARG A 29 1.19 -10.82 10.97
CA ARG A 29 2.55 -10.62 11.44
C ARG A 29 2.86 -9.13 11.49
N MET A 30 3.55 -8.71 12.55
CA MET A 30 4.03 -7.34 12.72
C MET A 30 5.54 -7.37 12.90
N PHE A 31 6.24 -6.55 12.13
CA PHE A 31 7.70 -6.50 12.12
C PHE A 31 8.18 -5.16 12.66
N ASP A 32 9.10 -5.23 13.61
CA ASP A 32 9.78 -4.06 14.15
C ASP A 32 11.22 -4.04 13.61
N LEU A 33 11.49 -3.09 12.71
CA LEU A 33 12.80 -2.91 12.05
C LEU A 33 13.91 -2.45 12.99
N ARG A 34 13.64 -2.29 14.28
CA ARG A 34 14.64 -1.96 15.29
C ARG A 34 14.69 -3.03 16.39
N TRP A 35 13.93 -4.12 16.28
CA TRP A 35 13.94 -5.23 17.24
C TRP A 35 15.31 -5.92 17.28
N GLY A 36 15.86 -6.12 18.48
CA GLY A 36 17.17 -6.75 18.67
C GLY A 36 18.38 -5.83 18.38
N VAL A 37 18.16 -4.58 17.98
CA VAL A 37 19.22 -3.58 17.78
C VAL A 37 19.49 -2.85 19.09
N LYS A 38 20.31 -3.45 19.96
CA LYS A 38 20.50 -2.95 21.34
C LYS A 38 21.22 -1.59 21.46
N ASP A 39 22.03 -1.20 20.48
CA ASP A 39 22.98 -0.10 20.67
C ASP A 39 22.81 1.07 19.69
N GLY A 40 21.87 1.02 18.74
CA GLY A 40 21.72 2.07 17.70
C GLY A 40 22.96 2.29 16.81
N VAL A 41 24.05 1.55 17.05
CA VAL A 41 25.31 1.52 16.32
C VAL A 41 25.52 0.14 15.71
N SER A 42 24.52 -0.35 14.97
CA SER A 42 24.71 -1.53 14.16
C SER A 42 25.29 -1.10 12.80
N ASN A 43 26.58 -0.75 12.79
CA ASN A 43 27.36 -0.38 11.61
C ASN A 43 27.58 -1.58 10.69
N SER A 44 26.51 -2.09 10.06
CA SER A 44 26.68 -3.02 8.94
C SER A 44 25.63 -2.75 7.88
N ASN A 45 26.08 -2.61 6.64
CA ASN A 45 25.22 -2.61 5.45
C ASN A 45 24.26 -3.82 5.42
N ASN A 46 24.57 -4.90 6.16
CA ASN A 46 23.71 -6.05 6.34
C ASN A 46 22.37 -5.72 7.03
N LEU A 47 22.35 -4.83 8.04
CA LEU A 47 21.07 -4.44 8.67
C LEU A 47 20.21 -3.61 7.73
N MET A 48 20.81 -2.70 6.98
CA MET A 48 20.06 -1.92 5.99
C MET A 48 19.48 -2.79 4.88
N ALA A 49 20.29 -3.70 4.35
CA ALA A 49 19.81 -4.69 3.39
C ALA A 49 18.67 -5.52 3.98
N LEU A 50 18.77 -5.95 5.24
CA LEU A 50 17.73 -6.71 5.93
C LEU A 50 16.44 -5.90 6.12
N HIS A 51 16.52 -4.61 6.48
CA HIS A 51 15.33 -3.77 6.63
C HIS A 51 14.62 -3.56 5.30
N LEU A 52 15.38 -3.24 4.24
CA LEU A 52 14.82 -3.06 2.90
C LEU A 52 14.22 -4.36 2.36
N GLU A 53 14.86 -5.51 2.61
CA GLU A 53 14.35 -6.83 2.24
C GLU A 53 13.07 -7.17 3.02
N THR A 54 13.02 -6.88 4.32
CA THR A 54 11.82 -7.08 5.14
C THR A 54 10.66 -6.22 4.62
N LEU A 55 10.93 -4.96 4.27
CA LEU A 55 9.92 -4.07 3.67
C LEU A 55 9.40 -4.61 2.33
N LYS A 56 10.27 -5.15 1.48
CA LYS A 56 9.88 -5.78 0.21
C LYS A 56 9.04 -7.03 0.43
N GLN A 57 9.42 -7.89 1.37
CA GLN A 57 8.66 -9.10 1.70
C GLN A 57 7.28 -8.78 2.26
N CYS A 58 7.17 -7.73 3.10
CA CYS A 58 5.86 -7.21 3.47
C CYS A 58 5.10 -6.83 2.20
N GLN A 59 5.71 -6.00 1.34
CA GLN A 59 5.11 -5.48 0.11
C GLN A 59 4.56 -6.56 -0.85
N GLU A 60 5.22 -7.72 -0.91
CA GLU A 60 4.82 -8.88 -1.72
C GLU A 60 3.70 -9.73 -1.10
N SER A 61 3.38 -9.53 0.18
CA SER A 61 2.31 -10.28 0.84
C SER A 61 0.95 -9.96 0.22
N GLU A 62 0.10 -10.98 0.05
CA GLU A 62 -1.28 -10.84 -0.46
C GLU A 62 -2.22 -10.07 0.50
N GLY A 63 -1.67 -9.51 1.57
CA GLY A 63 -2.36 -8.86 2.68
C GLY A 63 -2.06 -7.36 2.78
N LEU A 64 -2.47 -6.77 3.90
CA LEU A 64 -2.26 -5.35 4.15
C LEU A 64 -0.78 -5.05 4.41
N ASN A 65 -0.19 -4.22 3.56
CA ASN A 65 1.06 -3.53 3.89
C ASN A 65 0.74 -2.35 4.80
N PHE A 66 1.41 -2.28 5.96
CA PHE A 66 1.19 -1.22 6.91
C PHE A 66 2.53 -0.72 7.41
N VAL A 67 3.02 0.35 6.80
CA VAL A 67 4.28 0.98 7.21
C VAL A 67 3.96 2.09 8.20
N VAL A 68 4.47 1.95 9.42
CA VAL A 68 4.38 2.98 10.46
C VAL A 68 5.72 3.65 10.64
N ILE A 69 5.69 4.96 10.43
CA ILE A 69 6.83 5.83 10.58
C ILE A 69 6.62 6.58 11.89
N ILE A 70 7.47 6.32 12.89
CA ILE A 70 7.55 7.13 14.12
C ILE A 70 8.90 7.80 14.08
N VAL A 71 8.91 9.12 13.89
CA VAL A 71 10.14 9.86 13.69
C VAL A 71 10.11 11.13 14.52
N SER A 72 11.17 11.33 15.30
CA SER A 72 11.49 12.63 15.88
C SER A 72 12.81 13.19 15.35
N PHE A 73 13.61 12.38 14.61
CA PHE A 73 15.03 12.66 14.48
C PHE A 73 15.77 12.04 13.25
N TYR A 74 16.87 12.67 12.78
CA TYR A 74 17.63 12.29 11.56
C TYR A 74 19.08 11.86 11.86
N ARG A 75 19.30 10.56 12.08
CA ARG A 75 20.68 10.05 12.22
C ARG A 75 21.32 9.80 10.86
N THR A 76 22.41 10.52 10.57
CA THR A 76 23.30 10.17 9.45
C THR A 76 24.15 8.97 9.84
N VAL A 77 24.36 8.02 8.93
CA VAL A 77 25.22 6.86 9.16
C VAL A 77 26.61 7.12 8.60
N LEU A 78 27.64 6.56 9.24
CA LEU A 78 28.98 6.54 8.66
C LEU A 78 28.96 5.72 7.37
N LEU A 79 29.72 6.17 6.39
CA LEU A 79 29.90 5.45 5.14
C LEU A 79 30.48 4.06 5.41
N ASP A 80 29.81 2.99 4.95
CA ASP A 80 30.41 1.65 4.99
C ASP A 80 31.69 1.60 4.16
N ARG A 81 31.73 2.40 3.09
CA ARG A 81 32.76 2.36 2.06
C ARG A 81 33.02 3.73 1.48
N PHE A 82 34.29 4.07 1.24
CA PHE A 82 34.63 5.21 0.41
C PHE A 82 35.88 4.94 -0.44
N GLN A 83 35.92 5.57 -1.61
CA GLN A 83 37.10 5.64 -2.46
C GLN A 83 37.83 6.97 -2.17
N SER A 84 39.12 6.90 -1.87
CA SER A 84 39.93 8.11 -1.66
C SER A 84 40.43 8.64 -3.00
N ASN A 85 39.97 9.82 -3.40
CA ASN A 85 40.58 10.59 -4.51
C ASN A 85 41.45 11.76 -3.98
N ALA A 86 41.91 11.71 -2.72
CA ALA A 86 42.69 12.79 -2.14
C ALA A 86 44.18 12.68 -2.51
N PRO A 87 44.82 13.76 -3.00
CA PRO A 87 46.25 13.78 -3.27
C PRO A 87 47.04 13.69 -1.96
N LYS A 88 48.10 12.87 -1.98
CA LYS A 88 49.04 12.64 -0.87
C LYS A 88 49.73 13.96 -0.47
N SER A 89 49.32 14.57 0.63
CA SER A 89 50.21 15.45 1.42
C SER A 89 49.84 15.32 2.90
N ALA A 90 50.59 14.47 3.58
CA ALA A 90 50.31 13.92 4.90
C ALA A 90 50.73 14.80 6.10
N VAL A 91 50.81 16.13 5.96
CA VAL A 91 51.55 16.95 6.94
C VAL A 91 50.67 17.82 7.87
N GLU A 92 49.34 17.83 7.74
CA GLU A 92 48.50 18.68 8.61
C GLU A 92 47.44 17.95 9.48
N TYR A 93 47.39 16.61 9.48
CA TYR A 93 46.31 15.87 10.20
C TYR A 93 46.78 14.62 10.97
N GLU A 94 47.93 14.65 11.64
CA GLU A 94 48.53 13.46 12.27
C GLU A 94 47.71 12.83 13.42
N LYS A 95 46.95 13.60 14.21
CA LYS A 95 46.12 13.02 15.29
C LYS A 95 44.77 12.49 14.79
N ASP A 96 44.21 13.12 13.77
CA ASP A 96 42.85 12.85 13.28
C ASP A 96 42.80 11.76 12.18
N THR A 97 43.89 11.59 11.43
CA THR A 97 44.04 10.47 10.47
C THR A 97 44.21 9.12 11.16
N GLY A 98 44.75 9.08 12.37
CA GLY A 98 44.89 7.85 13.16
C GLY A 98 43.56 7.17 13.46
N LEU A 99 42.53 7.94 13.83
CA LEU A 99 41.19 7.43 14.13
C LEU A 99 40.51 6.88 12.86
N LEU A 100 40.60 7.61 11.74
CA LEU A 100 40.08 7.14 10.45
C LEU A 100 40.79 5.85 9.98
N CYS A 101 42.12 5.76 10.10
CA CYS A 101 42.90 4.55 9.76
C CYS A 101 42.67 3.37 10.72
N GLN A 102 42.22 3.64 11.94
CA GLN A 102 41.83 2.62 12.91
C GLN A 102 40.47 2.01 12.54
N TRP A 103 39.52 2.84 12.12
CA TRP A 103 38.14 2.43 11.84
C TRP A 103 37.88 2.07 10.38
N TYR A 104 38.69 2.51 9.42
CA TYR A 104 38.56 2.16 8.01
C TYR A 104 39.80 1.40 7.53
N LYS A 105 39.61 0.23 6.92
CA LYS A 105 40.69 -0.58 6.34
C LYS A 105 40.51 -0.70 4.83
N LEU A 106 41.60 -0.56 4.09
CA LEU A 106 41.60 -0.75 2.65
C LEU A 106 41.29 -2.22 2.33
N ASP A 107 40.24 -2.45 1.57
CA ASP A 107 39.93 -3.71 0.94
C ASP A 107 40.49 -3.68 -0.49
N GLU A 108 41.64 -4.33 -0.65
CA GLU A 108 42.34 -4.47 -1.93
C GLU A 108 41.69 -5.51 -2.85
N ASN A 109 40.74 -6.30 -2.35
CA ASN A 109 40.00 -7.28 -3.15
C ASN A 109 38.86 -6.62 -3.96
N SER A 110 38.48 -5.39 -3.61
CA SER A 110 37.54 -4.59 -4.40
C SER A 110 38.30 -3.86 -5.51
N ILE A 111 37.78 -3.86 -6.74
CA ILE A 111 38.38 -3.13 -7.88
C ILE A 111 37.42 -2.02 -8.33
N PRO A 112 37.79 -0.73 -8.19
CA PRO A 112 39.01 -0.22 -7.58
C PRO A 112 38.99 -0.37 -6.04
N GLY A 113 40.17 -0.36 -5.40
CA GLY A 113 40.33 -0.56 -3.95
C GLY A 113 39.48 0.39 -3.11
N VAL A 114 38.84 -0.13 -2.06
CA VAL A 114 37.84 0.62 -1.26
C VAL A 114 38.16 0.53 0.23
N TYR A 115 38.12 1.66 0.94
CA TYR A 115 38.24 1.64 2.40
C TYR A 115 36.91 1.22 3.04
N ARG A 116 36.92 0.16 3.85
CA ARG A 116 35.75 -0.39 4.54
C ARG A 116 35.75 -0.09 6.04
N LEU A 117 34.62 0.40 6.54
CA LEU A 117 34.37 0.62 7.96
C LEU A 117 34.45 -0.72 8.72
N GLN A 118 35.17 -0.72 9.83
CA GLN A 118 35.35 -1.88 10.69
C GLN A 118 34.20 -1.96 11.72
N PRO A 119 33.70 -3.17 12.04
CA PRO A 119 32.73 -3.36 13.11
C PRO A 119 33.23 -2.77 14.43
N VAL A 120 32.33 -2.18 15.23
CA VAL A 120 32.66 -1.61 16.56
C VAL A 120 33.37 -2.62 17.46
N ARG A 121 33.09 -3.92 17.30
CA ARG A 121 33.71 -5.01 18.06
C ARG A 121 35.14 -5.36 17.63
N SER A 122 35.55 -5.06 16.40
CA SER A 122 36.89 -5.38 15.89
C SER A 122 37.93 -4.31 16.22
N VAL A 123 37.48 -3.10 16.59
CA VAL A 123 38.35 -2.05 17.12
C VAL A 123 38.43 -2.21 18.64
N SER A 124 39.57 -2.73 19.13
CA SER A 124 39.79 -2.91 20.56
C SER A 124 39.92 -1.56 21.25
N ILE A 125 38.84 -1.06 21.85
CA ILE A 125 38.87 0.05 22.81
C ILE A 125 39.44 -0.53 24.12
N THR A 126 40.76 -0.63 24.21
CA THR A 126 41.49 -1.40 25.23
C THR A 126 41.40 -0.86 26.66
N HIS A 127 40.70 0.25 26.92
CA HIS A 127 40.65 0.85 28.26
C HIS A 127 39.38 0.59 29.07
N LEU A 128 38.37 -0.07 28.53
CA LEU A 128 37.09 -0.25 29.24
C LEU A 128 36.52 -1.65 29.03
N ARG A 129 37.15 -2.66 29.64
CA ARG A 129 36.60 -4.03 29.71
C ARG A 129 36.36 -4.44 31.17
N SER A 130 35.11 -4.36 31.59
CA SER A 130 34.52 -5.30 32.56
C SER A 130 33.08 -5.63 32.11
N PRO A 131 32.74 -6.90 31.83
CA PRO A 131 31.44 -7.27 31.23
C PRO A 131 30.23 -7.23 32.17
N PHE A 132 30.37 -6.77 33.42
CA PHE A 132 29.38 -7.08 34.48
C PHE A 132 28.68 -5.89 35.14
N ASN A 133 28.79 -4.66 34.62
CA ASN A 133 28.09 -3.51 35.22
C ASN A 133 27.33 -2.68 34.18
N LEU A 134 26.00 -2.63 34.32
CA LEU A 134 25.06 -1.85 33.48
C LEU A 134 25.40 -0.35 33.42
N TYR A 135 26.06 0.18 34.45
CA TYR A 135 26.45 1.60 34.55
C TYR A 135 27.56 1.98 33.55
N PHE A 136 28.46 1.04 33.20
CA PHE A 136 29.54 1.29 32.23
C PHE A 136 29.07 1.23 30.76
N CYS A 137 27.88 0.67 30.48
CA CYS A 137 27.32 0.63 29.12
C CYS A 137 26.92 2.02 28.60
N ILE A 138 26.47 2.92 29.47
CA ILE A 138 26.07 4.29 29.10
C ILE A 138 27.31 5.12 28.73
N ASP A 139 28.39 5.03 29.52
CA ASP A 139 29.67 5.68 29.21
C ASP A 139 30.31 5.11 27.94
N TYR A 140 30.26 3.79 27.76
CA TYR A 140 30.72 3.12 26.54
C TYR A 140 29.97 3.60 25.29
N LEU A 141 28.63 3.69 25.35
CA LEU A 141 27.83 4.22 24.24
C LEU A 141 28.16 5.69 23.99
N SER A 142 28.23 6.53 25.04
CA SER A 142 28.63 7.94 24.92
C SER A 142 29.99 8.11 24.24
N ASP A 143 30.97 7.28 24.58
CA ASP A 143 32.31 7.31 23.98
C ASP A 143 32.34 6.81 22.55
N VAL A 144 31.58 5.75 22.22
CA VAL A 144 31.40 5.28 20.84
C VAL A 144 30.72 6.36 19.99
N TRP A 145 29.71 7.06 20.53
CA TRP A 145 29.06 8.18 19.84
C TRP A 145 30.00 9.39 19.67
N LYS A 146 30.86 9.70 20.65
CA LYS A 146 31.92 10.73 20.51
C LYS A 146 32.87 10.40 19.36
N ILE A 147 33.35 9.15 19.31
CA ILE A 147 34.22 8.66 18.22
C ILE A 147 33.49 8.73 16.88
N PHE A 148 32.21 8.34 16.84
CA PHE A 148 31.38 8.40 15.64
C PHE A 148 31.24 9.84 15.11
N PHE A 149 30.94 10.81 15.98
CA PHE A 149 30.85 12.22 15.61
C PHE A 149 32.20 12.80 15.16
N GLN A 150 33.30 12.42 15.82
CA GLN A 150 34.64 12.79 15.40
C GLN A 150 34.95 12.25 14.01
N LEU A 151 34.72 10.95 13.75
CA LEU A 151 34.91 10.34 12.43
C LEU A 151 34.08 11.03 11.34
N GLN A 152 32.84 11.39 11.65
CA GLN A 152 31.96 12.10 10.71
C GLN A 152 32.48 13.52 10.41
N SER A 153 32.94 14.26 11.43
CA SER A 153 33.55 15.59 11.23
C SER A 153 34.86 15.52 10.45
N LEU A 154 35.67 14.49 10.68
CA LEU A 154 36.97 14.32 10.03
C LEU A 154 36.83 13.89 8.57
N TYR A 155 35.86 13.01 8.28
CA TYR A 155 35.48 12.70 6.91
C TYR A 155 35.00 13.95 6.15
N PHE A 156 34.25 14.84 6.82
CA PHE A 156 33.82 16.11 6.24
C PHE A 156 35.00 17.06 5.95
N CYS A 157 35.91 17.24 6.92
CA CYS A 157 37.09 18.11 6.77
C CYS A 157 38.06 17.63 5.68
N THR A 158 38.30 16.31 5.56
CA THR A 158 39.21 15.73 4.57
C THR A 158 38.70 15.84 3.13
N ARG A 159 37.38 15.86 2.91
CA ARG A 159 36.76 15.97 1.58
C ARG A 159 36.43 17.42 1.19
N CYS A 160 36.15 18.29 2.16
CA CYS A 160 35.91 19.72 1.96
C CYS A 160 37.19 20.57 1.85
N GLY A 161 38.35 19.94 1.57
CA GLY A 161 39.62 20.62 1.28
C GLY A 161 39.38 21.88 0.45
N LYS A 162 39.62 23.03 1.09
CA LYS A 162 39.36 24.39 0.61
C LYS A 162 39.28 24.53 -0.91
N LYS A 163 38.07 24.48 -1.46
CA LYS A 163 37.60 25.31 -2.59
C LYS A 163 36.10 25.08 -2.79
N LYS A 164 35.32 26.15 -2.60
CA LYS A 164 33.97 26.32 -3.16
C LYS A 164 34.05 26.14 -4.68
N LYS A 165 33.96 24.91 -5.19
CA LYS A 165 33.61 24.62 -6.58
C LYS A 165 32.70 23.41 -6.59
N ILE A 166 31.46 23.70 -6.98
CA ILE A 166 30.45 22.85 -7.57
C ILE A 166 31.09 21.62 -8.23
N PHE A 167 31.21 20.51 -7.50
CA PHE A 167 31.60 19.22 -8.07
C PHE A 167 30.70 18.13 -7.49
N GLN A 168 29.84 17.62 -8.38
CA GLN A 168 29.10 16.36 -8.35
C GLN A 168 28.15 16.08 -7.16
N TYR A 169 27.01 16.79 -7.20
CA TYR A 169 25.76 16.46 -6.51
C TYR A 169 25.23 15.02 -6.72
N LYS A 170 25.73 14.26 -7.72
CA LYS A 170 25.21 12.92 -8.08
C LYS A 170 25.82 11.75 -7.30
N VAL A 171 27.07 11.85 -6.83
CA VAL A 171 27.72 10.75 -6.08
C VAL A 171 27.59 10.97 -4.57
N ASP A 172 27.53 12.23 -4.11
CA ASP A 172 27.33 12.54 -2.69
C ASP A 172 25.91 12.22 -2.20
N THR A 173 24.90 12.22 -3.07
CA THR A 173 23.50 11.96 -2.69
C THR A 173 23.22 10.48 -2.40
N GLU A 174 23.79 9.54 -3.15
CA GLU A 174 23.59 8.10 -2.91
C GLU A 174 24.09 7.66 -1.53
N TYR A 175 25.16 8.26 -1.04
CA TYR A 175 25.84 7.83 0.20
C TYR A 175 25.45 8.63 1.45
N ARG A 176 24.75 9.77 1.29
CA ARG A 176 24.33 10.67 2.38
C ARG A 176 22.90 10.40 2.89
N VAL A 177 22.18 9.44 2.30
CA VAL A 177 20.79 9.16 2.70
C VAL A 177 20.78 8.47 4.05
N ALA A 178 20.15 9.09 5.05
CA ALA A 178 19.91 8.44 6.35
C ALA A 178 19.18 7.11 6.14
N VAL A 179 19.52 6.12 6.96
CA VAL A 179 18.84 4.80 7.03
C VAL A 179 17.33 4.96 6.96
N LEU A 180 16.81 5.85 7.79
CA LEU A 180 15.40 6.17 7.87
C LEU A 180 14.84 6.67 6.53
N GLN A 181 15.55 7.54 5.81
CA GLN A 181 15.06 8.06 4.54
C GLN A 181 14.92 6.95 3.50
N ARG A 182 15.88 6.01 3.42
CA ARG A 182 15.76 4.86 2.50
C ARG A 182 14.61 3.93 2.88
N GLU A 183 14.40 3.69 4.17
CA GLU A 183 13.27 2.87 4.64
C GLU A 183 11.93 3.52 4.32
N VAL A 184 11.82 4.84 4.50
CA VAL A 184 10.62 5.60 4.16
C VAL A 184 10.40 5.61 2.65
N ASP A 185 11.44 5.85 1.85
CA ASP A 185 11.33 5.83 0.40
C ASP A 185 10.88 4.45 -0.11
N GLN A 186 11.45 3.35 0.44
CA GLN A 186 11.02 1.99 0.13
C GLN A 186 9.58 1.74 0.59
N GLY A 187 9.21 2.17 1.80
CA GLY A 187 7.86 1.99 2.34
C GLY A 187 6.78 2.70 1.53
N LEU A 188 7.12 3.83 0.89
CA LEU A 188 6.24 4.65 0.04
C LEU A 188 6.36 4.32 -1.46
N THR A 189 6.82 3.11 -1.81
CA THR A 189 7.01 2.70 -3.22
C THR A 189 5.73 2.17 -3.87
N GLN A 190 4.78 1.62 -3.09
CA GLN A 190 3.49 1.22 -3.64
C GLN A 190 2.60 2.46 -3.83
N ASP A 191 1.83 2.53 -4.92
CA ASP A 191 0.92 3.63 -5.22
C ASP A 191 -0.55 3.15 -5.21
N PRO A 192 -1.50 3.91 -4.64
CA PRO A 192 -1.28 5.14 -3.88
C PRO A 192 -0.76 4.88 -2.44
N PRO A 193 0.23 5.64 -1.94
CA PRO A 193 0.86 5.43 -0.63
C PRO A 193 -0.12 5.50 0.55
N GLU A 194 -1.22 6.23 0.40
CA GLU A 194 -2.23 6.42 1.44
C GLU A 194 -3.05 5.15 1.74
N GLU A 195 -2.94 4.11 0.90
CA GLU A 195 -3.64 2.84 1.13
C GLU A 195 -2.89 1.91 2.10
N HIS A 196 -1.59 2.15 2.34
CA HIS A 196 -0.74 1.22 3.08
C HIS A 196 0.30 1.88 4.00
N CYS A 197 0.34 3.21 4.08
CA CYS A 197 1.29 3.92 4.92
C CYS A 197 0.60 4.93 5.85
N TYR A 198 1.05 4.96 7.11
CA TYR A 198 0.61 5.91 8.13
C TYR A 198 1.81 6.53 8.83
N TRP A 199 1.74 7.83 9.09
CA TRP A 199 2.76 8.57 9.80
C TRP A 199 2.28 8.96 11.20
N PHE A 200 2.90 8.37 12.22
CA PHE A 200 2.64 8.69 13.62
C PHE A 200 3.69 9.70 14.09
N LYS A 201 3.36 10.98 14.00
CA LYS A 201 4.26 12.10 14.23
C LYS A 201 4.21 12.53 15.70
N ARG A 202 5.33 12.34 16.41
CA ARG A 202 5.52 12.89 17.77
C ARG A 202 6.22 14.23 17.71
N ASN A 203 5.59 15.26 18.27
CA ASN A 203 6.15 16.59 18.43
C ASN A 203 6.45 16.87 19.91
N ILE A 204 7.74 17.03 20.24
CA ILE A 204 8.19 17.41 21.59
C ILE A 204 8.33 18.92 21.65
N THR A 205 7.41 19.61 22.31
CA THR A 205 7.24 21.07 22.22
C THR A 205 8.38 21.84 22.87
N ASP A 206 8.93 21.31 23.95
CA ASP A 206 9.89 21.95 24.85
C ASP A 206 11.29 21.33 24.77
N ILE A 207 11.57 20.48 23.77
CA ILE A 207 12.88 19.83 23.59
C ILE A 207 14.03 20.86 23.50
N LYS A 208 13.77 22.03 22.89
CA LYS A 208 14.75 23.12 22.73
C LYS A 208 15.20 23.71 24.06
N TYR A 209 14.38 23.60 25.11
CA TYR A 209 14.70 24.07 26.47
C TYR A 209 15.37 22.99 27.31
N ASN A 210 15.40 21.75 26.83
CA ASN A 210 15.88 20.58 27.55
C ASN A 210 17.13 19.93 26.90
N LEU A 211 17.85 20.68 26.06
CA LEU A 211 19.03 20.20 25.32
C LEU A 211 20.18 19.73 26.22
N SER A 212 20.23 20.22 27.46
CA SER A 212 21.21 19.81 28.48
C SER A 212 20.87 18.47 29.15
N SER A 213 19.68 17.91 28.92
CA SER A 213 19.29 16.61 29.49
C SER A 213 20.14 15.49 28.90
N GLU A 214 20.57 14.55 29.75
CA GLU A 214 21.39 13.41 29.34
C GLU A 214 20.76 12.59 28.21
N LYS A 215 19.42 12.54 28.10
CA LYS A 215 18.73 11.80 27.04
C LYS A 215 18.35 12.65 25.83
N ALA A 216 18.61 13.95 25.84
CA ALA A 216 18.18 14.85 24.75
C ALA A 216 18.78 14.45 23.40
N PHE A 217 20.02 13.94 23.39
CA PHE A 217 20.70 13.47 22.17
C PHE A 217 20.01 12.26 21.49
N GLU A 218 19.11 11.57 22.18
CA GLU A 218 18.35 10.46 21.58
C GLU A 218 17.22 10.98 20.68
N TYR A 219 16.67 12.16 20.98
CA TYR A 219 15.50 12.75 20.32
C TYR A 219 15.87 13.97 19.44
N ILE A 220 17.03 14.56 19.75
CA ILE A 220 17.68 15.78 19.28
C ILE A 220 19.02 15.68 18.53
N ASP A 221 19.28 16.33 17.39
CA ASP A 221 20.65 16.45 16.84
C ASP A 221 21.28 17.60 17.59
N ILE A 222 22.13 17.29 18.56
CA ILE A 222 22.81 18.26 19.40
C ILE A 222 24.30 18.29 18.98
N LEU A 223 24.90 19.48 18.97
CA LEU A 223 26.32 19.65 18.69
C LEU A 223 27.17 18.95 19.77
N PRO A 224 28.32 18.36 19.41
CA PRO A 224 29.18 17.72 20.40
C PRO A 224 29.61 18.72 21.48
N ARG A 225 29.37 18.38 22.76
CA ARG A 225 29.77 19.17 23.94
C ARG A 225 29.08 20.54 24.08
N GLN A 226 28.06 20.84 23.28
CA GLN A 226 27.29 22.07 23.36
C GLN A 226 25.80 21.73 23.34
N PRO A 227 24.97 22.23 24.27
CA PRO A 227 23.53 22.00 24.26
C PRO A 227 22.84 22.87 23.19
N GLU A 228 23.31 22.78 21.95
CA GLU A 228 22.84 23.53 20.79
C GLU A 228 22.44 22.58 19.68
N ILE A 229 21.35 22.88 18.98
CA ILE A 229 20.87 22.04 17.88
C ILE A 229 21.83 22.16 16.69
N ASN A 230 22.19 21.03 16.09
CA ASN A 230 22.88 21.03 14.80
C ASN A 230 21.90 21.49 13.70
N GLN A 231 21.98 22.77 13.34
CA GLN A 231 21.06 23.41 12.40
C GLN A 231 21.10 22.78 11.01
N GLU A 232 22.27 22.31 10.53
CA GLU A 232 22.39 21.69 9.22
C GLU A 232 21.59 20.38 9.15
N ARG A 233 21.75 19.53 10.16
CA ARG A 233 21.02 18.24 10.23
C ARG A 233 19.54 18.43 10.49
N TYR A 234 19.20 19.37 11.38
CA TYR A 234 17.82 19.74 11.63
C TYR A 234 17.13 20.24 10.34
N ALA A 235 17.79 21.11 9.56
CA ALA A 235 17.26 21.58 8.29
C ALA A 235 17.11 20.44 7.27
N ALA A 236 18.11 19.55 7.14
CA ALA A 236 18.04 18.38 6.28
C ALA A 236 16.86 17.46 6.66
N HIS A 237 16.63 17.27 7.96
CA HIS A 237 15.49 16.51 8.47
C HIS A 237 14.16 17.15 8.08
N GLN A 238 14.00 18.45 8.30
CA GLN A 238 12.78 19.17 7.95
C GLN A 238 12.49 19.13 6.44
N ILE A 239 13.54 19.24 5.61
CA ILE A 239 13.42 19.11 4.15
C ILE A 239 12.92 17.71 3.78
N PHE A 240 13.48 16.66 4.38
CA PHE A 240 13.06 15.28 4.14
C PHE A 240 11.59 15.05 4.55
N ILE A 241 11.21 15.44 5.77
CA ILE A 241 9.84 15.29 6.27
C ILE A 241 8.84 16.03 5.36
N ASN A 242 9.13 17.29 5.03
CA ASN A 242 8.21 18.12 4.25
C ASN A 242 8.14 17.71 2.78
N ASN A 243 9.25 17.26 2.17
CA ASN A 243 9.26 16.91 0.76
C ASN A 243 8.87 15.46 0.48
N THR A 244 9.08 14.54 1.41
CA THR A 244 8.75 13.12 1.22
C THR A 244 7.43 12.77 1.86
N LEU A 245 7.27 12.98 3.18
CA LEU A 245 6.09 12.50 3.90
C LEU A 245 4.89 13.42 3.72
N ALA A 246 5.04 14.72 3.98
CA ALA A 246 3.92 15.66 3.93
C ALA A 246 3.35 15.89 2.52
N LYS A 247 4.12 15.60 1.47
CA LYS A 247 3.66 15.70 0.08
C LYS A 247 3.03 14.41 -0.45
N LYS A 248 3.48 13.25 0.02
CA LYS A 248 2.99 11.94 -0.47
C LYS A 248 1.82 11.40 0.35
N LEU A 249 1.68 11.78 1.62
CA LEU A 249 0.59 11.32 2.47
C LEU A 249 -0.49 12.39 2.65
N ARG A 250 -1.75 11.99 2.63
CA ARG A 250 -2.90 12.83 2.98
C ARG A 250 -2.96 13.05 4.49
N TYR A 251 -3.64 14.12 4.90
CA TYR A 251 -3.86 14.44 6.32
C TYR A 251 -4.56 13.32 7.10
N THR A 252 -5.35 12.47 6.45
CA THR A 252 -6.00 11.29 7.04
C THR A 252 -5.03 10.18 7.46
N ASN A 253 -3.82 10.18 6.90
CA ASN A 253 -2.77 9.20 7.14
C ASN A 253 -1.68 9.74 8.07
N ILE A 254 -1.87 10.95 8.62
CA ILE A 254 -0.93 11.61 9.51
C ILE A 254 -1.59 11.76 10.89
N CYS A 255 -1.08 11.02 11.86
CA CYS A 255 -1.50 11.08 13.25
C CYS A 255 -0.47 11.91 14.03
N GLU A 256 -0.79 13.15 14.38
CA GLU A 256 0.12 14.05 15.10
C GLU A 256 -0.20 14.11 16.60
N TYR A 257 0.86 14.01 17.41
CA TYR A 257 0.79 13.99 18.86
C TYR A 257 1.77 14.99 19.46
N THR A 258 1.31 15.72 20.46
CA THR A 258 2.11 16.74 21.15
C THR A 258 2.42 16.26 22.56
N VAL A 259 3.70 16.23 22.92
CA VAL A 259 4.17 15.70 24.21
C VAL A 259 5.21 16.64 24.81
N CYS A 260 5.16 16.89 26.11
CA CYS A 260 6.19 17.67 26.81
C CYS A 260 7.33 16.77 27.28
N TRP A 261 8.51 17.33 27.48
CA TRP A 261 9.69 16.62 27.96
C TRP A 261 9.55 16.27 29.45
N GLY A 262 9.85 15.01 29.79
CA GLY A 262 9.93 14.56 31.18
C GLY A 262 11.36 14.60 31.73
N ARG A 263 11.50 14.46 33.06
CA ARG A 263 12.83 14.42 33.73
C ARG A 263 13.78 13.38 33.11
N ASN A 264 13.24 12.24 32.68
CA ASN A 264 13.98 11.12 32.09
C ASN A 264 13.66 10.93 30.59
N GLY A 265 13.36 12.03 29.88
CA GLY A 265 12.84 11.99 28.51
C GLY A 265 11.38 11.55 28.48
N ILE A 266 10.98 10.85 27.41
CA ILE A 266 9.63 10.28 27.30
C ILE A 266 9.57 8.95 28.05
N ASP A 267 8.99 8.99 29.25
CA ASP A 267 8.78 7.85 30.13
C ASP A 267 7.29 7.69 30.51
N PRO A 268 6.55 6.72 29.95
CA PRO A 268 5.14 6.48 30.27
C PRO A 268 4.91 5.80 31.62
N LEU A 269 5.94 5.20 32.23
CA LEU A 269 5.80 4.53 33.54
C LEU A 269 5.76 5.55 34.68
N VAL A 270 6.48 6.66 34.52
CA VAL A 270 6.60 7.70 35.54
C VAL A 270 5.68 8.89 35.25
N ASN A 271 5.42 9.22 33.98
CA ASN A 271 4.62 10.37 33.60
C ASN A 271 3.26 9.97 33.01
N ARG A 272 2.18 10.38 33.69
CA ARG A 272 0.80 10.13 33.26
C ARG A 272 0.47 10.75 31.89
N SER A 273 1.01 11.93 31.56
CA SER A 273 0.76 12.53 30.24
C SER A 273 1.41 11.72 29.11
N HIS A 274 2.58 11.15 29.36
CA HIS A 274 3.24 10.23 28.42
C HIS A 274 2.45 8.92 28.30
N SER A 275 1.95 8.36 29.41
CA SER A 275 1.08 7.17 29.37
C SER A 275 -0.16 7.41 28.50
N TYR A 276 -0.83 8.55 28.68
CA TYR A 276 -1.98 8.92 27.87
C TYR A 276 -1.64 9.06 26.38
N TYR A 277 -0.52 9.72 26.07
CA TYR A 277 0.01 9.81 24.70
C TYR A 277 0.22 8.43 24.08
N ILE A 278 0.88 7.50 24.79
CA ILE A 278 1.13 6.14 24.32
C ILE A 278 -0.18 5.37 24.10
N GLU A 279 -1.17 5.54 24.98
CA GLU A 279 -2.50 4.96 24.83
C GLU A 279 -3.22 5.47 23.57
N GLN A 280 -3.12 6.77 23.29
CA GLN A 280 -3.67 7.35 22.05
C GLN A 280 -3.01 6.76 20.80
N VAL A 281 -1.67 6.69 20.78
CA VAL A 281 -0.93 6.06 19.67
C VAL A 281 -1.39 4.61 19.45
N CYS A 282 -1.55 3.83 20.52
CA CYS A 282 -2.02 2.44 20.43
C CYS A 282 -3.43 2.34 19.86
N SER A 283 -4.36 3.17 20.35
CA SER A 283 -5.75 3.22 19.87
C SER A 283 -5.81 3.56 18.38
N ASP A 284 -5.10 4.61 17.97
CA ASP A 284 -5.17 5.11 16.59
C ASP A 284 -4.48 4.16 15.62
N PHE A 285 -3.35 3.54 16.03
CA PHE A 285 -2.72 2.46 15.29
C PHE A 285 -3.69 1.30 15.08
N GLN A 286 -4.34 0.83 16.14
CA GLN A 286 -5.28 -0.29 16.05
C GLN A 286 -6.43 0.03 15.11
N LYS A 287 -7.02 1.23 15.21
CA LYS A 287 -8.10 1.68 14.31
C LYS A 287 -7.64 1.74 12.85
N ALA A 288 -6.46 2.31 12.60
CA ALA A 288 -5.90 2.42 11.26
C ALA A 288 -5.73 1.04 10.61
N VAL A 289 -5.13 0.08 11.33
CA VAL A 289 -4.94 -1.29 10.84
C VAL A 289 -6.29 -1.98 10.61
N LEU A 290 -7.23 -1.90 11.55
CA LEU A 290 -8.55 -2.56 11.42
C LEU A 290 -9.37 -2.00 10.25
N ASN A 291 -9.37 -0.69 10.05
CA ASN A 291 -10.08 -0.06 8.93
C ASN A 291 -9.53 -0.56 7.59
N GLN A 292 -8.20 -0.64 7.48
CA GLN A 292 -7.54 -1.12 6.29
C GLN A 292 -7.80 -2.62 6.03
N LEU A 293 -7.76 -3.46 7.08
CA LEU A 293 -8.12 -4.87 6.97
C LEU A 293 -9.58 -5.06 6.52
N ASN A 294 -10.52 -4.26 7.03
CA ASN A 294 -11.91 -4.37 6.61
C ASN A 294 -12.09 -3.93 5.13
N LYS A 295 -11.36 -2.90 4.68
CA LYS A 295 -11.39 -2.44 3.29
C LYS A 295 -10.87 -3.50 2.33
N SER A 296 -9.74 -4.15 2.64
CA SER A 296 -9.16 -5.19 1.78
C SER A 296 -10.07 -6.43 1.67
N VAL A 297 -10.72 -6.82 2.76
CA VAL A 297 -11.71 -7.91 2.76
C VAL A 297 -12.90 -7.58 1.86
N LEU A 298 -13.40 -6.33 1.91
CA LEU A 298 -14.50 -5.89 1.03
C LEU A 298 -14.10 -5.90 -0.44
N LEU A 299 -12.88 -5.46 -0.78
CA LEU A 299 -12.37 -5.48 -2.15
C LEU A 299 -12.27 -6.92 -2.68
N LYS A 300 -11.68 -7.85 -1.91
CA LYS A 300 -11.60 -9.27 -2.30
C LYS A 300 -12.98 -9.89 -2.51
N ARG A 301 -13.98 -9.53 -1.68
CA ARG A 301 -15.37 -9.98 -1.87
C ARG A 301 -15.98 -9.42 -3.15
N LYS A 302 -15.78 -8.13 -3.44
CA LYS A 302 -16.24 -7.52 -4.69
C LYS A 302 -15.61 -8.18 -5.91
N GLU A 303 -14.30 -8.42 -5.91
CA GLU A 303 -13.61 -9.11 -7.00
C GLU A 303 -14.12 -10.54 -7.19
N ALA A 304 -14.28 -11.31 -6.11
CA ALA A 304 -14.84 -12.66 -6.18
C ALA A 304 -16.27 -12.66 -6.76
N PHE A 305 -17.09 -11.71 -6.35
CA PHE A 305 -18.44 -11.54 -6.87
C PHE A 305 -18.47 -11.16 -8.36
N GLN A 306 -17.59 -10.25 -8.80
CA GLN A 306 -17.46 -9.90 -10.21
C GLN A 306 -17.00 -11.09 -11.05
N ASN A 307 -16.05 -11.89 -10.55
CA ASN A 307 -15.60 -13.10 -11.21
C ASN A 307 -16.72 -14.15 -11.33
N TYR A 308 -17.56 -14.27 -10.30
CA TYR A 308 -18.74 -15.13 -10.34
C TYR A 308 -19.72 -14.71 -11.44
N ILE A 309 -20.06 -13.42 -11.53
CA ILE A 309 -20.93 -12.91 -12.62
C ILE A 309 -20.32 -13.19 -13.99
N LYS A 310 -19.01 -12.98 -14.17
CA LYS A 310 -18.34 -13.29 -15.44
C LYS A 310 -18.46 -14.75 -15.82
N GLN A 311 -18.34 -15.67 -14.85
CA GLN A 311 -18.54 -17.08 -15.10
C GLN A 311 -20.00 -17.39 -15.49
N GLU A 312 -20.98 -16.80 -14.81
CA GLU A 312 -22.39 -16.94 -15.14
C GLU A 312 -22.70 -16.47 -16.58
N ILE A 313 -22.15 -15.32 -16.98
CA ILE A 313 -22.28 -14.78 -18.35
C ILE A 313 -21.76 -15.79 -19.38
N LEU A 314 -20.61 -16.41 -19.11
CA LEU A 314 -20.02 -17.43 -19.97
C LEU A 314 -20.93 -18.66 -20.08
N GLU A 315 -21.54 -19.11 -18.98
CA GLU A 315 -22.47 -20.25 -18.98
C GLU A 315 -23.69 -19.98 -19.89
N HIS A 316 -24.28 -18.79 -19.82
CA HIS A 316 -25.36 -18.40 -20.74
C HIS A 316 -24.91 -18.38 -22.20
N PHE A 317 -23.70 -17.90 -22.49
CA PHE A 317 -23.18 -17.87 -23.85
C PHE A 317 -22.89 -19.28 -24.40
N ILE A 318 -22.30 -20.17 -23.58
CA ILE A 318 -22.07 -21.57 -23.92
C ILE A 318 -23.40 -22.28 -24.18
N PHE A 319 -24.40 -22.04 -23.33
CA PHE A 319 -25.75 -22.58 -23.52
C PHE A 319 -26.36 -22.09 -24.84
N CYS A 320 -26.24 -20.79 -25.15
CA CYS A 320 -26.66 -20.21 -26.43
C CYS A 320 -26.07 -20.97 -27.63
N LEU A 321 -24.75 -21.14 -27.64
CA LEU A 321 -24.04 -21.86 -28.70
C LEU A 321 -24.52 -23.32 -28.81
N SER A 322 -24.74 -24.00 -27.69
CA SER A 322 -25.21 -25.38 -27.68
C SER A 322 -26.58 -25.53 -28.34
N ARG A 323 -27.53 -24.63 -28.03
CA ARG A 323 -28.88 -24.64 -28.58
C ARG A 323 -28.89 -24.28 -30.07
N ALA A 324 -28.10 -23.28 -30.46
CA ALA A 324 -28.02 -22.85 -31.84
C ALA A 324 -27.38 -23.91 -32.77
N LYS A 325 -26.50 -24.78 -32.25
CA LYS A 325 -25.93 -25.91 -33.03
C LYS A 325 -26.98 -26.93 -33.45
N SER A 326 -27.99 -27.17 -32.61
CA SER A 326 -29.11 -28.08 -32.91
C SER A 326 -30.19 -27.46 -33.79
N PHE A 327 -30.02 -26.23 -34.27
CA PHE A 327 -31.04 -25.53 -35.04
C PHE A 327 -31.17 -26.08 -36.47
N MET A 328 -32.36 -26.57 -36.81
CA MET A 328 -32.71 -27.12 -38.12
C MET A 328 -33.99 -26.48 -38.66
N GLY A 329 -33.96 -25.96 -39.89
CA GLY A 329 -35.13 -25.39 -40.58
C GLY A 329 -35.57 -24.00 -40.04
N ARG A 330 -36.86 -23.66 -40.22
CA ARG A 330 -37.52 -22.42 -39.74
C ARG A 330 -36.95 -21.08 -40.21
N GLN A 331 -36.33 -21.08 -41.39
CA GLN A 331 -35.83 -19.88 -42.05
C GLN A 331 -36.90 -18.78 -42.21
N PRO A 332 -38.18 -19.08 -42.56
CA PRO A 332 -39.21 -18.04 -42.63
C PRO A 332 -39.42 -17.29 -41.31
N VAL A 333 -39.36 -17.99 -40.17
CA VAL A 333 -39.53 -17.38 -38.84
C VAL A 333 -38.31 -16.54 -38.46
N LEU A 334 -37.09 -17.01 -38.78
CA LEU A 334 -35.88 -16.21 -38.57
C LEU A 334 -35.85 -14.96 -39.44
N LEU A 335 -36.35 -15.03 -40.68
CA LEU A 335 -36.46 -13.87 -41.57
C LEU A 335 -37.50 -12.87 -41.04
N ASP A 336 -38.68 -13.32 -40.62
CA ASP A 336 -39.68 -12.44 -39.98
C ASP A 336 -39.11 -11.78 -38.72
N LEU A 337 -38.38 -12.54 -37.89
CA LEU A 337 -37.73 -11.99 -36.70
C LEU A 337 -36.66 -10.95 -37.05
N LYS A 338 -35.85 -11.21 -38.09
CA LYS A 338 -34.85 -10.25 -38.60
C LYS A 338 -35.53 -8.97 -39.08
N ASP A 339 -36.59 -9.09 -39.87
CA ASP A 339 -37.32 -7.94 -40.39
C ASP A 339 -37.94 -7.13 -39.23
N ARG A 340 -38.53 -7.80 -38.23
CA ARG A 340 -39.02 -7.13 -37.02
C ARG A 340 -37.92 -6.41 -36.27
N VAL A 341 -36.75 -7.01 -36.07
CA VAL A 341 -35.61 -6.35 -35.41
C VAL A 341 -35.16 -5.11 -36.19
N TRP A 342 -35.21 -5.14 -37.53
CA TRP A 342 -34.82 -4.01 -38.37
C TRP A 342 -35.84 -2.86 -38.36
N PHE A 343 -37.14 -3.17 -38.41
CA PHE A 343 -38.20 -2.16 -38.52
C PHE A 343 -38.79 -1.71 -37.19
N SER A 344 -38.70 -2.53 -36.14
CA SER A 344 -39.22 -2.22 -34.82
C SER A 344 -38.18 -1.41 -34.05
N ASN A 345 -38.06 -0.12 -34.38
CA ASN A 345 -37.22 0.77 -33.60
C ASN A 345 -37.85 0.90 -32.20
N ARG A 346 -37.06 0.61 -31.16
CA ARG A 346 -37.42 0.86 -29.74
C ARG A 346 -38.57 0.04 -29.13
N LYS A 347 -38.92 -1.11 -29.70
CA LYS A 347 -40.00 -1.97 -29.18
C LYS A 347 -39.52 -3.34 -28.75
N VAL A 348 -40.10 -3.84 -27.67
CA VAL A 348 -39.90 -5.24 -27.22
C VAL A 348 -40.57 -6.19 -28.21
N ILE A 349 -39.83 -7.20 -28.67
CA ILE A 349 -40.32 -8.26 -29.55
C ILE A 349 -40.51 -9.53 -28.73
N VAL A 350 -41.72 -10.10 -28.76
CA VAL A 350 -42.04 -11.32 -28.02
C VAL A 350 -42.13 -12.50 -28.98
N VAL A 351 -41.33 -13.55 -28.73
CA VAL A 351 -41.43 -14.84 -29.42
C VAL A 351 -42.23 -15.79 -28.55
N HIS A 352 -43.45 -16.12 -28.97
CA HIS A 352 -44.35 -17.00 -28.23
C HIS A 352 -44.69 -18.27 -29.02
N GLY A 353 -45.18 -19.29 -28.33
CA GLY A 353 -45.48 -20.61 -28.88
C GLY A 353 -45.53 -21.67 -27.78
N GLU A 354 -46.05 -22.85 -28.10
CA GLU A 354 -46.20 -23.94 -27.13
C GLU A 354 -44.86 -24.39 -26.55
N THR A 355 -44.88 -25.04 -25.38
CA THR A 355 -43.69 -25.65 -24.77
C THR A 355 -43.11 -26.71 -25.71
N GLY A 356 -41.78 -26.75 -25.86
CA GLY A 356 -41.12 -27.65 -26.80
C GLY A 356 -41.20 -27.22 -28.28
N SER A 357 -41.90 -26.14 -28.60
CA SER A 357 -41.95 -25.61 -29.98
C SER A 357 -40.63 -25.03 -30.47
N GLY A 358 -39.54 -25.02 -29.70
CA GLY A 358 -38.21 -24.60 -30.15
C GLY A 358 -37.90 -23.09 -30.01
N LYS A 359 -38.66 -22.35 -29.20
CA LYS A 359 -38.47 -20.91 -28.93
C LYS A 359 -37.04 -20.57 -28.51
N SER A 360 -36.51 -21.27 -27.50
CA SER A 360 -35.14 -21.08 -27.01
C SER A 360 -34.08 -21.31 -28.09
N THR A 361 -34.32 -22.25 -29.02
CA THR A 361 -33.42 -22.54 -30.14
C THR A 361 -33.48 -21.43 -31.19
N ILE A 362 -34.66 -20.85 -31.45
CA ILE A 362 -34.82 -19.67 -32.32
C ILE A 362 -34.11 -18.47 -31.71
N ILE A 363 -34.33 -18.17 -30.42
CA ILE A 363 -33.67 -17.05 -29.72
C ILE A 363 -32.15 -17.22 -29.75
N ALA A 364 -31.64 -18.42 -29.43
CA ALA A 364 -30.21 -18.70 -29.49
C ALA A 364 -29.64 -18.50 -30.90
N LYS A 365 -30.33 -19.00 -31.94
CA LYS A 365 -29.88 -18.84 -33.32
C LYS A 365 -29.93 -17.39 -33.78
N ALA A 366 -30.97 -16.66 -33.41
CA ALA A 366 -31.15 -15.24 -33.72
C ALA A 366 -30.04 -14.41 -33.06
N ALA A 367 -29.77 -14.62 -31.77
CA ALA A 367 -28.69 -13.94 -31.05
C ALA A 367 -27.33 -14.10 -31.73
N LEU A 368 -26.99 -15.30 -32.22
CA LEU A 368 -25.73 -15.52 -32.96
C LEU A 368 -25.69 -14.84 -34.33
N LEU A 369 -26.84 -14.65 -34.98
CA LEU A 369 -26.94 -13.98 -36.28
C LEU A 369 -27.11 -12.46 -36.15
N ALA A 370 -27.40 -11.96 -34.96
CA ALA A 370 -27.86 -10.59 -34.73
C ALA A 370 -26.82 -9.53 -35.16
N ASN A 371 -25.53 -9.79 -34.91
CA ASN A 371 -24.45 -8.90 -35.37
C ASN A 371 -24.29 -8.87 -36.90
N GLY A 372 -24.74 -9.91 -37.59
CA GLY A 372 -24.86 -9.91 -39.06
C GLY A 372 -26.14 -9.23 -39.56
N TRP A 373 -27.12 -9.01 -38.68
CA TRP A 373 -28.33 -8.27 -38.99
C TRP A 373 -28.11 -6.77 -38.81
N ILE A 374 -27.56 -6.34 -37.67
CA ILE A 374 -27.18 -4.95 -37.40
C ILE A 374 -25.69 -4.91 -37.04
N PRO A 375 -24.82 -4.47 -37.96
CA PRO A 375 -23.38 -4.40 -37.70
C PRO A 375 -23.05 -3.54 -36.48
N GLY A 376 -22.15 -4.03 -35.63
CA GLY A 376 -21.70 -3.30 -34.42
C GLY A 376 -22.59 -3.51 -33.20
N SER A 377 -23.64 -4.31 -33.32
CA SER A 377 -24.54 -4.63 -32.21
C SER A 377 -23.83 -5.38 -31.09
N GLN A 378 -24.00 -4.92 -29.86
CA GLN A 378 -23.56 -5.57 -28.65
C GLN A 378 -24.65 -6.54 -28.21
N ILE A 379 -24.32 -7.82 -28.14
CA ILE A 379 -25.31 -8.88 -27.89
C ILE A 379 -25.20 -9.32 -26.44
N VAL A 380 -26.29 -9.19 -25.70
CA VAL A 380 -26.45 -9.72 -24.34
C VAL A 380 -27.52 -10.79 -24.37
N VAL A 381 -27.21 -11.98 -23.84
CA VAL A 381 -28.13 -13.12 -23.83
C VAL A 381 -28.28 -13.67 -22.42
N ARG A 382 -29.51 -13.92 -21.98
CA ARG A 382 -29.82 -14.66 -20.76
C ARG A 382 -30.88 -15.72 -21.02
N PHE A 383 -30.62 -16.92 -20.51
CA PHE A 383 -31.56 -18.04 -20.51
C PHE A 383 -31.89 -18.32 -19.04
N VAL A 384 -33.07 -17.87 -18.60
CA VAL A 384 -33.54 -18.10 -17.24
C VAL A 384 -33.64 -19.60 -16.98
N GLY A 385 -33.12 -20.03 -15.84
CA GLY A 385 -33.09 -21.44 -15.42
C GLY A 385 -31.82 -22.20 -15.83
N VAL A 386 -30.90 -21.61 -16.61
CA VAL A 386 -29.59 -22.23 -16.89
C VAL A 386 -28.69 -22.19 -15.67
N THR A 387 -28.67 -21.07 -14.96
CA THR A 387 -27.98 -20.90 -13.68
C THR A 387 -29.02 -20.78 -12.56
N GLY A 388 -28.67 -21.15 -11.33
CA GLY A 388 -29.58 -21.00 -10.18
C GLY A 388 -30.01 -19.55 -9.98
N GLU A 389 -29.08 -18.61 -10.15
CA GLU A 389 -29.30 -17.19 -9.92
C GLU A 389 -30.15 -16.52 -11.00
N SER A 390 -30.11 -17.02 -12.24
CA SER A 390 -30.92 -16.48 -13.34
C SER A 390 -32.44 -16.57 -13.12
N ARG A 391 -32.89 -17.41 -12.18
CA ARG A 391 -34.30 -17.49 -11.75
C ARG A 391 -34.71 -16.37 -10.82
N ASN A 392 -33.75 -15.75 -10.13
CA ASN A 392 -34.00 -14.63 -9.25
C ASN A 392 -33.87 -13.33 -10.06
N ILE A 393 -34.97 -12.58 -10.19
CA ILE A 393 -35.00 -11.36 -11.01
C ILE A 393 -33.94 -10.33 -10.60
N ARG A 394 -33.66 -10.20 -9.31
CA ARG A 394 -32.68 -9.24 -8.82
C ARG A 394 -31.28 -9.61 -9.25
N LEU A 395 -30.91 -10.89 -9.14
CA LEU A 395 -29.58 -11.37 -9.52
C LEU A 395 -29.42 -11.40 -11.05
N LEU A 396 -30.49 -11.73 -11.77
CA LEU A 396 -30.55 -11.59 -13.22
C LEU A 396 -30.29 -10.13 -13.67
N LEU A 397 -30.99 -9.16 -13.05
CA LEU A 397 -30.77 -7.74 -13.33
C LEU A 397 -29.35 -7.31 -12.99
N GLN A 398 -28.82 -7.73 -11.85
CA GLN A 398 -27.46 -7.40 -11.46
C GLN A 398 -26.42 -7.94 -12.47
N SER A 399 -26.60 -9.18 -12.93
CA SER A 399 -25.80 -9.81 -13.98
C SER A 399 -25.92 -9.08 -15.33
N LEU A 400 -27.13 -8.60 -15.68
CA LEU A 400 -27.37 -7.80 -16.89
C LEU A 400 -26.70 -6.43 -16.80
N CYS A 401 -26.91 -5.68 -15.71
CA CYS A 401 -26.31 -4.38 -15.47
C CYS A 401 -24.78 -4.46 -15.54
N PHE A 402 -24.19 -5.48 -14.91
CA PHE A 402 -22.75 -5.70 -14.95
C PHE A 402 -22.23 -5.88 -16.38
N GLN A 403 -22.87 -6.75 -17.17
CA GLN A 403 -22.44 -6.96 -18.55
C GLN A 403 -22.63 -5.72 -19.42
N ILE A 404 -23.75 -5.00 -19.28
CA ILE A 404 -24.02 -3.78 -20.07
C ILE A 404 -23.02 -2.68 -19.69
N ALA A 405 -22.71 -2.51 -18.41
CA ALA A 405 -21.70 -1.56 -17.97
C ALA A 405 -20.30 -1.90 -18.49
N GLU A 406 -19.90 -3.17 -18.52
CA GLU A 406 -18.64 -3.59 -19.17
C GLU A 406 -18.65 -3.29 -20.68
N ILE A 407 -19.79 -3.46 -21.36
CA ILE A 407 -19.92 -3.16 -22.79
C ILE A 407 -19.72 -1.67 -23.06
N TYR A 408 -20.25 -0.79 -22.21
CA TYR A 408 -20.24 0.67 -22.41
C TYR A 408 -19.18 1.42 -21.58
N ASP A 409 -18.24 0.70 -20.96
CA ASP A 409 -17.16 1.25 -20.14
C ASP A 409 -17.67 2.14 -18.97
N VAL A 410 -18.80 1.75 -18.36
CA VAL A 410 -19.42 2.43 -17.21
C VAL A 410 -18.97 1.77 -15.89
N PRO A 411 -18.71 2.52 -14.81
CA PRO A 411 -18.35 1.93 -13.52
C PRO A 411 -19.42 0.98 -12.97
N ALA A 412 -19.06 -0.29 -12.77
CA ALA A 412 -19.95 -1.35 -12.29
C ALA A 412 -20.07 -1.36 -10.75
N ASN A 413 -20.70 -0.34 -10.17
CA ASN A 413 -21.01 -0.28 -8.74
C ASN A 413 -22.51 -0.04 -8.53
N PHE A 414 -23.27 -1.13 -8.50
CA PHE A 414 -24.73 -1.13 -8.45
C PHE A 414 -25.26 -1.25 -7.04
N SER A 415 -26.48 -0.75 -6.82
CA SER A 415 -27.13 -0.78 -5.52
C SER A 415 -27.53 -2.20 -5.08
N GLU A 416 -27.56 -2.40 -3.75
CA GLU A 416 -28.21 -3.54 -3.12
C GLU A 416 -29.71 -3.30 -2.89
N ASP A 417 -30.29 -2.20 -3.35
CA ASP A 417 -31.75 -2.05 -3.37
C ASP A 417 -32.31 -2.45 -4.74
N PHE A 418 -33.47 -3.14 -4.75
CA PHE A 418 -34.05 -3.63 -6.01
C PHE A 418 -34.60 -2.49 -6.87
N HIS A 419 -35.23 -1.47 -6.29
CA HIS A 419 -35.79 -0.35 -7.04
C HIS A 419 -34.69 0.55 -7.59
N GLU A 420 -33.61 0.76 -6.83
CA GLU A 420 -32.43 1.47 -7.31
C GLU A 420 -31.76 0.71 -8.46
N LEU A 421 -31.56 -0.60 -8.33
CA LEU A 421 -30.99 -1.44 -9.38
C LEU A 421 -31.82 -1.42 -10.67
N LEU A 422 -33.15 -1.36 -10.56
CA LEU A 422 -34.04 -1.20 -11.71
C LEU A 422 -33.83 0.13 -12.43
N ASN A 423 -33.71 1.23 -11.68
CA ASN A 423 -33.43 2.54 -12.27
C ASN A 423 -32.05 2.55 -12.95
N GLU A 424 -31.04 1.96 -12.30
CA GLU A 424 -29.69 1.80 -12.88
C GLU A 424 -29.72 0.97 -14.17
N PHE A 425 -30.50 -0.11 -14.20
CA PHE A 425 -30.70 -0.92 -15.40
C PHE A 425 -31.28 -0.09 -16.55
N ILE A 426 -32.35 0.68 -16.29
CA ILE A 426 -32.97 1.54 -17.30
C ILE A 426 -31.98 2.59 -17.81
N SER A 427 -31.24 3.26 -16.91
CA SER A 427 -30.19 4.22 -17.29
C SER A 427 -29.08 3.59 -18.12
N LEU A 428 -28.71 2.33 -17.85
CA LEU A 428 -27.70 1.62 -18.63
C LEU A 428 -28.15 1.36 -20.08
N LEU A 429 -29.44 1.15 -20.31
CA LEU A 429 -29.97 0.96 -21.67
C LEU A 429 -29.80 2.23 -22.53
N GLU A 430 -29.83 3.42 -21.92
CA GLU A 430 -29.68 4.71 -22.61
C GLU A 430 -28.27 4.94 -23.18
N PHE A 431 -27.26 4.18 -22.75
CA PHE A 431 -25.91 4.25 -23.33
C PHE A 431 -25.80 3.61 -24.72
N ALA A 432 -26.83 2.87 -25.15
CA ALA A 432 -26.89 2.32 -26.49
C ALA A 432 -26.98 3.46 -27.53
N THR A 433 -26.13 3.40 -28.55
CA THR A 433 -26.08 4.40 -29.63
C THR A 433 -26.25 3.74 -30.98
N GLU A 434 -26.56 4.51 -32.03
CA GLU A 434 -26.66 3.98 -33.41
C GLU A 434 -25.35 3.29 -33.87
N ASN A 435 -24.19 3.78 -33.40
CA ASN A 435 -22.87 3.21 -33.72
C ASN A 435 -22.53 1.97 -32.89
N LYS A 436 -23.16 1.81 -31.71
CA LYS A 436 -22.93 0.68 -30.79
C LYS A 436 -24.26 0.25 -30.17
N PRO A 437 -25.19 -0.31 -30.98
CA PRO A 437 -26.53 -0.63 -30.52
C PRO A 437 -26.52 -1.84 -29.58
N LEU A 438 -27.45 -1.88 -28.62
CA LEU A 438 -27.59 -2.99 -27.68
C LEU A 438 -28.72 -3.93 -28.12
N MET A 439 -28.47 -5.23 -28.14
CA MET A 439 -29.49 -6.26 -28.35
C MET A 439 -29.56 -7.19 -27.16
N LEU A 440 -30.68 -7.13 -26.43
CA LEU A 440 -30.95 -7.96 -25.27
C LEU A 440 -31.87 -9.13 -25.63
N TRP A 441 -31.37 -10.35 -25.51
CA TRP A 441 -32.10 -11.59 -25.79
C TRP A 441 -32.37 -12.34 -24.48
N LEU A 442 -33.65 -12.46 -24.12
CA LEU A 442 -34.09 -13.11 -22.90
C LEU A 442 -34.99 -14.30 -23.24
N ASP A 443 -34.68 -15.47 -22.69
CA ASP A 443 -35.48 -16.69 -22.83
C ASP A 443 -35.86 -17.23 -21.45
N GLY A 444 -37.04 -17.85 -21.35
CA GLY A 444 -37.52 -18.48 -20.12
C GLY A 444 -38.01 -17.52 -19.04
N LEU A 445 -38.46 -16.31 -19.39
CA LEU A 445 -38.96 -15.33 -18.39
C LEU A 445 -40.14 -15.86 -17.56
N ASP A 446 -40.84 -16.88 -18.04
CA ASP A 446 -41.87 -17.63 -17.34
C ASP A 446 -41.34 -18.51 -16.18
N GLU A 447 -40.04 -18.79 -16.14
CA GLU A 447 -39.36 -19.54 -15.07
C GLU A 447 -38.83 -18.66 -13.92
N LEU A 448 -39.08 -17.34 -13.95
CA LEU A 448 -38.67 -16.44 -12.87
C LEU A 448 -39.40 -16.77 -11.55
N SER A 449 -38.67 -16.68 -10.44
CA SER A 449 -39.20 -16.88 -9.09
C SER A 449 -40.30 -15.87 -8.77
N VAL A 450 -41.33 -16.32 -8.05
CA VAL A 450 -42.52 -15.50 -7.72
C VAL A 450 -42.22 -14.39 -6.68
N ASP A 451 -41.03 -14.39 -6.08
CA ASP A 451 -40.65 -13.55 -4.93
C ASP A 451 -40.83 -12.03 -5.14
N TYR A 452 -40.85 -11.56 -6.40
CA TYR A 452 -41.07 -10.15 -6.75
C TYR A 452 -42.29 -9.92 -7.66
N GLY A 453 -43.19 -10.90 -7.74
CA GLY A 453 -44.37 -10.88 -8.60
C GLY A 453 -44.03 -11.28 -10.05
N THR A 454 -44.94 -12.01 -10.70
CA THR A 454 -44.82 -12.48 -12.09
C THR A 454 -44.91 -11.36 -13.15
N ASN A 455 -44.83 -10.10 -12.73
CA ASN A 455 -45.07 -8.96 -13.60
C ASN A 455 -43.76 -8.48 -14.22
N ILE A 456 -43.73 -8.43 -15.56
CA ILE A 456 -42.61 -7.97 -16.39
C ILE A 456 -42.46 -6.42 -16.35
N LEU A 457 -42.89 -5.78 -15.24
CA LEU A 457 -42.87 -4.32 -15.06
C LEU A 457 -41.45 -3.72 -15.02
N TRP A 458 -40.44 -4.57 -14.87
CA TRP A 458 -39.03 -4.17 -14.87
C TRP A 458 -38.50 -3.91 -16.29
N LEU A 459 -39.14 -4.43 -17.34
CA LEU A 459 -38.80 -4.14 -18.72
C LEU A 459 -39.56 -2.88 -19.17
N PRO A 460 -38.88 -1.84 -19.66
CA PRO A 460 -39.55 -0.63 -20.12
C PRO A 460 -40.38 -0.93 -21.38
N SER A 461 -41.55 -0.30 -21.49
CA SER A 461 -42.46 -0.48 -22.63
C SER A 461 -41.93 0.14 -23.92
N GLU A 462 -41.11 1.19 -23.79
CA GLU A 462 -40.35 1.82 -24.88
C GLU A 462 -38.87 1.71 -24.55
N LEU A 463 -38.09 1.16 -25.47
CA LEU A 463 -36.63 1.09 -25.34
C LEU A 463 -36.00 2.43 -25.78
N PRO A 464 -34.87 2.85 -25.21
CA PRO A 464 -34.26 4.16 -25.48
C PRO A 464 -33.71 4.35 -26.90
#